data_AF-A0A7C6LHU3-F1
#
_entry.id   AF-A0A7C6LHU3-F1
#
_cell.length_a   1.000
_cell.length_b   1.000
_cell.length_c   1.000
_cell.angle_alpha   90.00
_cell.angle_beta   90.00
_cell.angle_gamma   90.00
#
_symmetry.space_group_name_H-M   'P 1'
#
loop_
_entity.id
_entity.type
_entity.pdbx_description
1 polymer ?
#
loop_
_entity_poly.entity_id
_entity_poly.type
_entity_poly.pdbx_seq_one_letter_code
_entity_poly.pdbx_strand_id
1 'polypeptide(L)'
;MQNYIAAAKACPNIYLEITFSSVPHGIIPYLCRMAGSDRVLFGSDMLWRGPESQLGWVAYSELSDEEKRLVLRENMLGILRRAGVI
;
A
#
# COMPACT_ATOMS: atom_id res chain seq x y z
N MET A 1 4.67 13.70 -0.74
CA MET A 1 4.41 12.59 0.22
C MET A 1 3.64 13.04 1.46
N GLN A 2 4.09 14.06 2.20
CA GLN A 2 3.40 14.51 3.43
C GLN A 2 1.92 14.91 3.19
N ASN A 3 1.62 15.62 2.10
CA ASN A 3 0.25 16.00 1.76
C ASN A 3 -0.67 14.78 1.53
N TYR A 4 -0.15 13.70 0.93
CA TYR A 4 -0.92 12.48 0.68
C TYR A 4 -1.20 11.71 1.98
N ILE A 5 -0.20 11.64 2.87
CA ILE A 5 -0.36 11.06 4.21
C ILE A 5 -1.39 11.85 5.02
N ALA A 6 -1.34 13.19 4.96
CA ALA A 6 -2.31 14.04 5.63
C ALA A 6 -3.74 13.79 5.09
N ALA A 7 -3.90 13.66 3.77
CA ALA A 7 -5.19 13.33 3.16
C ALA A 7 -5.71 11.95 3.61
N ALA A 8 -4.86 10.92 3.62
CA ALA A 8 -5.24 9.58 4.08
C ALA A 8 -5.65 9.56 5.56
N LYS A 9 -5.04 10.40 6.40
CA LYS A 9 -5.43 10.57 7.81
C LYS A 9 -6.75 11.32 7.98
N ALA A 10 -6.95 12.36 7.18
CA ALA A 10 -8.15 13.20 7.28
C ALA A 10 -9.40 12.52 6.71
N CYS A 11 -9.23 11.65 5.71
CA CYS A 11 -10.33 11.02 4.99
C CYS A 11 -10.22 9.49 5.07
N PRO A 12 -11.08 8.81 5.84
CA PRO A 12 -10.99 7.36 6.09
C PRO A 12 -11.30 6.48 4.86
N ASN A 13 -11.64 7.07 3.73
CA ASN A 13 -11.87 6.40 2.45
C ASN A 13 -10.72 6.59 1.45
N ILE A 14 -9.67 7.32 1.81
CA ILE A 14 -8.46 7.50 0.99
C ILE A 14 -7.43 6.42 1.37
N TYR A 15 -6.83 5.82 0.34
CA TYR A 15 -5.77 4.82 0.46
C TYR A 15 -4.55 5.26 -0.36
N LEU A 16 -3.36 4.85 0.07
CA LEU A 16 -2.08 5.13 -0.58
C LEU A 16 -1.59 3.88 -1.28
N GLU A 17 -1.60 3.89 -2.60
CA GLU A 17 -1.15 2.77 -3.43
C GLU A 17 0.36 2.89 -3.73
N ILE A 18 1.06 1.75 -3.75
CA ILE A 18 2.53 1.73 -3.70
C ILE A 18 3.22 1.87 -5.06
N THR A 19 2.47 1.99 -6.15
CA THR A 19 3.05 2.32 -7.45
C THR A 19 3.51 3.77 -7.44
N PHE A 20 4.82 3.96 -7.49
CA PHE A 20 5.43 5.27 -7.68
C PHE A 20 6.65 5.19 -8.59
N SER A 21 6.84 6.22 -9.41
CA SER A 21 7.97 6.28 -10.35
C SER A 21 9.31 6.48 -9.63
N SER A 22 9.31 7.30 -8.58
CA SER A 22 10.48 7.50 -7.72
C SER A 22 10.55 6.36 -6.72
N VAL A 23 11.65 5.61 -6.65
CA VAL A 23 11.80 4.41 -5.79
C VAL A 23 12.66 4.71 -4.55
N PRO A 24 12.19 5.52 -3.57
CA PRO A 24 12.97 5.75 -2.36
C PRO A 24 13.00 4.49 -1.51
N HIS A 25 14.19 4.11 -1.07
CA HIS A 25 14.38 3.01 -0.13
C HIS A 25 13.57 3.27 1.17
N GLY A 26 12.94 2.22 1.72
CA GLY A 26 12.19 2.32 2.99
C GLY A 26 10.85 3.04 2.90
N ILE A 27 10.38 3.38 1.69
CA ILE A 27 9.12 4.10 1.49
C ILE A 27 7.89 3.31 1.96
N ILE A 28 7.86 1.99 1.77
CA ILE A 28 6.72 1.16 2.20
C ILE A 28 6.57 1.19 3.73
N PRO A 29 7.62 0.89 4.54
CA PRO A 29 7.58 1.10 5.99
C PRO A 29 7.25 2.54 6.40
N TYR A 30 7.74 3.54 5.66
CA TYR A 30 7.43 4.93 5.96
C TYR A 30 5.93 5.22 5.79
N LEU A 31 5.33 4.81 4.67
CA LEU A 31 3.90 4.98 4.42
C LEU A 31 3.05 4.28 5.48
N CYS A 32 3.38 3.03 5.80
CA CYS A 32 2.66 2.24 6.81
C CYS A 32 2.75 2.87 8.20
N ARG A 33 3.95 3.27 8.65
CA ARG A 33 4.14 3.94 9.95
C ARG A 33 3.45 5.28 10.02
N MET A 34 3.47 6.04 8.92
CA MET A 34 2.97 7.41 8.94
C MET A 34 1.47 7.49 8.70
N ALA A 35 0.90 6.72 7.77
CA ALA A 35 -0.51 6.77 7.40
C ALA A 35 -1.36 5.65 8.04
N GLY A 36 -0.72 4.57 8.51
CA GLY A 36 -1.38 3.35 8.95
C GLY A 36 -1.26 2.24 7.90
N SER A 37 -0.90 1.04 8.32
CA SER A 37 -0.77 -0.14 7.44
C SER A 37 -2.13 -0.56 6.83
N ASP A 38 -3.24 -0.19 7.47
CA ASP A 38 -4.62 -0.34 6.98
C ASP A 38 -5.00 0.66 5.87
N ARG A 39 -4.07 1.58 5.52
CA ARG A 39 -4.27 2.64 4.51
C ARG A 39 -3.36 2.51 3.30
N VAL A 40 -2.59 1.44 3.20
CA VAL A 40 -1.65 1.23 2.09
C VAL A 40 -2.10 0.06 1.21
N LEU A 41 -2.06 0.22 -0.11
CA LEU A 41 -2.50 -0.78 -1.07
C LEU A 41 -1.34 -1.25 -1.94
N PHE A 42 -1.27 -2.56 -2.16
CA PHE A 42 -0.43 -3.11 -3.20
C PHE A 42 -0.96 -2.75 -4.59
N GLY A 43 -0.07 -2.31 -5.46
CA GLY A 43 -0.28 -2.22 -6.90
C GLY A 43 1.05 -2.45 -7.61
N SER A 44 0.97 -3.09 -8.78
CA SER A 44 2.16 -3.51 -9.52
C SER A 44 2.48 -2.64 -10.73
N ASP A 45 1.48 -1.90 -11.23
CA ASP A 45 1.52 -1.23 -12.54
C ASP A 45 1.98 -2.17 -13.66
N MET A 46 1.41 -3.39 -13.64
CA MET A 46 1.73 -4.45 -14.59
C MET A 46 1.52 -3.95 -16.02
N LEU A 47 2.44 -4.33 -16.93
CA LEU A 47 2.71 -3.79 -18.27
C LEU A 47 3.77 -2.67 -18.31
N TRP A 48 3.85 -1.83 -17.29
CA TRP A 48 4.89 -0.78 -17.20
C TRP A 48 6.00 -1.15 -16.22
N ARG A 49 5.65 -1.86 -15.15
CA ARG A 49 6.57 -2.35 -14.13
C ARG A 49 6.37 -3.84 -13.90
N GLY A 50 7.48 -4.51 -13.62
CA GLY A 50 7.47 -5.91 -13.23
C GLY A 50 6.82 -6.10 -11.86
N PRO A 51 5.80 -6.95 -11.71
CA PRO A 51 5.12 -7.19 -10.43
C PRO A 51 6.07 -7.72 -9.36
N GLU A 52 7.11 -8.44 -9.75
CA GLU A 52 8.15 -8.99 -8.86
C GLU A 52 8.90 -7.90 -8.08
N SER A 53 9.16 -6.76 -8.71
CA SER A 53 9.87 -5.65 -8.06
C SER A 53 8.99 -5.00 -6.98
N GLN A 54 7.71 -4.77 -7.30
CA GLN A 54 6.75 -4.18 -6.37
C GLN A 54 6.44 -5.14 -5.21
N LEU A 55 6.28 -6.42 -5.51
CA LEU A 55 6.11 -7.46 -4.50
C LEU A 55 7.33 -7.53 -3.59
N GLY A 56 8.54 -7.47 -4.16
CA GLY A 56 9.79 -7.46 -3.41
C GLY A 56 9.87 -6.32 -2.39
N TRP A 57 9.40 -5.12 -2.74
CA TRP A 57 9.40 -3.98 -1.81
C TRP A 57 8.56 -4.23 -0.56
N VAL A 58 7.46 -4.96 -0.67
CA VAL A 58 6.61 -5.29 0.48
C VAL A 58 7.15 -6.53 1.19
N ALA A 59 7.45 -7.60 0.44
CA ALA A 59 7.88 -8.88 0.99
C ALA A 59 9.16 -8.78 1.82
N TYR A 60 10.15 -8.01 1.34
CA TYR A 60 11.44 -7.81 2.01
C TYR A 60 11.49 -6.54 2.88
N SER A 61 10.36 -5.89 3.13
CA SER A 61 10.30 -4.79 4.09
C SER A 61 10.39 -5.27 5.54
N GLU A 62 10.75 -4.36 6.44
CA GLU A 62 10.79 -4.56 7.90
C GLU A 62 9.38 -4.63 8.54
N LEU A 63 8.31 -4.55 7.74
CA LEU A 63 6.95 -4.71 8.23
C LEU A 63 6.74 -6.10 8.83
N SER A 64 5.89 -6.17 9.84
CA SER A 64 5.41 -7.46 10.35
C SER A 64 4.61 -8.23 9.29
N ASP A 65 4.49 -9.54 9.45
CA ASP A 65 3.71 -10.38 8.53
C ASP A 65 2.24 -9.96 8.45
N GLU A 66 1.69 -9.43 9.54
CA GLU A 66 0.33 -8.92 9.56
C GLU A 66 0.20 -7.63 8.75
N GLU A 67 1.13 -6.70 8.90
CA GLU A 67 1.15 -5.47 8.08
C GLU A 67 1.36 -5.79 6.59
N LYS A 68 2.23 -6.76 6.27
CA LYS A 68 2.41 -7.24 4.90
C LYS A 68 1.10 -7.80 4.34
N ARG A 69 0.34 -8.57 5.15
CA ARG A 69 -0.96 -9.11 4.76
C ARG A 69 -2.00 -8.00 4.51
N LEU A 70 -1.99 -6.95 5.33
CA LEU A 70 -2.84 -5.78 5.11
C LEU A 70 -2.57 -5.14 3.74
N VAL A 71 -1.30 -4.83 3.46
CA VAL A 71 -0.89 -4.16 2.22
C VAL A 71 -1.14 -5.03 0.99
N LEU A 72 -0.76 -6.31 1.04
CA LEU A 72 -0.85 -7.22 -0.10
C LEU A 72 -2.27 -7.74 -0.38
N ARG A 73 -3.16 -7.76 0.62
CA ARG A 73 -4.46 -8.43 0.49
C ARG A 73 -5.59 -7.74 1.24
N GLU A 74 -5.53 -7.63 2.57
CA GLU A 74 -6.75 -7.36 3.36
C GLU A 74 -7.37 -5.99 3.04
N ASN A 75 -6.54 -4.98 2.75
CA ASN A 75 -7.04 -3.64 2.47
C ASN A 75 -7.85 -3.62 1.16
N MET A 76 -7.33 -4.21 0.09
CA MET A 76 -8.06 -4.31 -1.19
C MET A 76 -9.27 -5.24 -1.06
N LEU A 77 -9.12 -6.36 -0.35
CA LEU A 77 -10.22 -7.30 -0.08
C LEU A 77 -11.37 -6.60 0.65
N GLY A 78 -11.07 -5.74 1.61
CA GLY A 78 -12.06 -4.92 2.31
C GLY A 78 -12.78 -3.92 1.40
N ILE A 79 -12.06 -3.31 0.45
CA ILE A 79 -12.67 -2.43 -0.56
C ILE A 79 -13.62 -3.23 -1.46
N LEU A 80 -13.16 -4.36 -2.00
CA LEU A 80 -13.95 -5.19 -2.93
C LEU A 80 -15.25 -5.72 -2.29
N ARG A 81 -15.19 -6.14 -1.01
CA ARG A 81 -16.37 -6.53 -0.23
C ARG A 81 -17.37 -5.39 -0.08
N ARG A 82 -16.90 -4.18 0.24
CA ARG A 82 -17.79 -3.00 0.34
C ARG A 82 -18.40 -2.60 -0.99
N ALA A 83 -17.66 -2.84 -2.08
CA ALA A 83 -18.13 -2.60 -3.44
C ALA A 83 -19.11 -3.68 -3.94
N GLY A 84 -19.29 -4.79 -3.21
CA GLY A 84 -20.16 -5.90 -3.62
C GLY A 84 -19.65 -6.69 -4.82
N VAL A 85 -18.33 -6.67 -5.06
CA VAL A 85 -17.70 -7.40 -6.18
C VAL A 85 -17.44 -8.87 -5.82
N ILE A 86 -17.28 -9.15 -4.53
CA ILE A 86 -17.05 -10.48 -3.93
C ILE A 86 -17.71 -10.58 -2.56
#